data_AF-A0A939UNV3-F1
#
_entry.id   AF-A0A939UNV3-F1
#
_cell.length_a   1.000
_cell.length_b   1.000
_cell.length_c   1.000
_cell.angle_alpha   90.00
_cell.angle_beta   90.00
_cell.angle_gamma   90.00
#
_symmetry.space_group_name_H-M   'P 1'
#
loop_
_entity.id
_entity.type
_entity.pdbx_description
1 polymer ?
#
loop_
_entity_poly.entity_id
_entity_poly.type
_entity_poly.pdbx_seq_one_letter_code
_entity_poly.pdbx_strand_id
1 'polypeptide(L)'
;MKPVTSRTIYGAVCLALFLLLAAKFAAVMSSVIISLALSAILAAALDVPVSRLERLNISRGVGTFLCVAVVLGLAVCAVRLVAPMVNSQAQALSDQFPRLARQLDAKAEKYMKTLNIDPRHFDFAELDIKPGAVAKSVAGGAAWVWQSALSAATGAFLVIVFTVYILIEPRPLIRGIMHPWPRDIRKKIRRSLLRIQKAVTYWVIGLMLGSFFIFLLTWLGLSLIRMPNAFLFAVIAGLMNIIPTLGPILSAVPPVLIAIITNPVMILKVIVVYVIVQQCEGHLVTPLVMQKQLSIHPVVL
;
A
#
# COMPACT_ATOMS: atom_id res chain seq x y z
N MET A 1 -50.28 -31.04 -9.06
CA MET A 1 -49.19 -30.44 -8.26
C MET A 1 -49.12 -31.18 -6.93
N LYS A 2 -48.05 -31.95 -6.66
CA LYS A 2 -47.94 -32.74 -5.41
C LYS A 2 -47.69 -31.79 -4.23
N PRO A 3 -48.42 -31.91 -3.10
CA PRO A 3 -48.28 -31.00 -1.97
C PRO A 3 -46.90 -31.18 -1.33
N VAL A 4 -46.14 -30.09 -1.24
CA VAL A 4 -44.84 -30.08 -0.55
C VAL A 4 -45.10 -30.34 0.93
N THR A 5 -44.61 -31.47 1.44
CA THR A 5 -44.81 -31.87 2.83
C THR A 5 -44.07 -30.90 3.74
N SER A 6 -44.73 -30.37 4.77
CA SER A 6 -44.16 -29.35 5.68
C SER A 6 -42.74 -29.70 6.21
N ARG A 7 -42.43 -31.00 6.38
CA ARG A 7 -41.11 -31.51 6.77
C ARG A 7 -39.97 -31.22 5.78
N THR A 8 -40.20 -31.25 4.47
CA THR A 8 -39.15 -30.91 3.49
C THR A 8 -38.87 -29.41 3.47
N ILE A 9 -39.87 -28.58 3.77
CA ILE A 9 -39.70 -27.13 3.92
C ILE A 9 -38.86 -26.83 5.17
N TYR A 10 -39.17 -27.43 6.32
CA TYR A 10 -38.37 -27.25 7.54
C TYR A 10 -36.93 -27.78 7.39
N GLY A 11 -36.74 -28.91 6.72
CA GLY A 11 -35.41 -29.45 6.43
C GLY A 11 -34.58 -28.52 5.54
N ALA A 12 -35.19 -27.97 4.48
CA ALA A 12 -34.53 -27.01 3.61
C ALA A 12 -34.19 -25.69 4.33
N VAL A 13 -35.07 -25.19 5.19
CA VAL A 13 -34.83 -23.97 5.99
C VAL A 13 -33.72 -24.19 7.01
N CYS A 14 -33.71 -25.31 7.73
CA CYS A 14 -32.63 -25.65 8.67
C CYS A 14 -31.29 -25.85 7.96
N LEU A 15 -31.27 -26.49 6.79
CA LEU A 15 -30.05 -26.65 5.99
C LEU A 15 -29.54 -25.29 5.49
N ALA A 16 -30.43 -24.42 5.00
CA ALA A 16 -30.07 -23.08 4.57
C ALA A 16 -29.52 -22.24 5.74
N LEU A 17 -30.14 -22.30 6.93
CA LEU A 17 -29.63 -21.66 8.15
C LEU A 17 -28.27 -22.21 8.57
N PHE A 18 -28.09 -23.53 8.53
CA PHE A 18 -26.81 -24.17 8.86
C PHE A 18 -25.71 -23.76 7.87
N LEU A 19 -25.99 -23.75 6.57
CA LEU A 19 -25.05 -23.31 5.55
C LEU A 19 -24.71 -21.82 5.69
N LEU A 20 -25.69 -20.96 6.00
CA LEU A 20 -25.46 -19.54 6.27
C LEU A 20 -24.60 -19.32 7.52
N LEU A 21 -24.86 -20.06 8.60
CA LEU A 21 -24.07 -20.02 9.83
C LEU A 21 -22.65 -20.54 9.59
N ALA A 22 -22.49 -21.65 8.88
CA ALA A 22 -21.20 -22.21 8.51
C ALA A 22 -20.39 -21.25 7.62
N ALA A 23 -21.04 -20.59 6.64
CA ALA A 23 -20.41 -19.59 5.80
C ALA A 23 -19.97 -18.35 6.61
N LYS A 24 -20.83 -17.85 7.51
CA LYS A 24 -20.48 -16.75 8.42
C LYS A 24 -19.33 -17.14 9.36
N PHE A 25 -19.35 -18.36 9.91
CA PHE A 25 -18.29 -18.87 10.76
C PHE A 25 -16.97 -18.99 9.99
N ALA A 26 -16.98 -19.54 8.78
CA ALA A 26 -15.81 -19.64 7.92
C ALA A 26 -15.24 -18.26 7.56
N ALA A 27 -16.09 -17.27 7.28
CA ALA A 27 -15.67 -15.89 7.01
C ALA A 27 -15.05 -15.20 8.25
N VAL A 28 -15.58 -15.46 9.44
CA VAL A 28 -14.98 -14.95 10.69
C VAL A 28 -13.64 -15.63 10.95
N MET A 29 -13.56 -16.96 10.79
CA MET A 29 -12.33 -17.71 10.98
C MET A 29 -11.24 -17.31 9.99
N SER A 30 -11.57 -17.08 8.72
CA SER A 30 -10.60 -16.61 7.73
C SER A 30 -10.05 -15.22 8.10
N SER A 31 -10.90 -14.30 8.55
CA SER A 31 -10.47 -12.98 9.03
C SER A 31 -9.52 -13.06 10.23
N VAL A 32 -9.80 -13.95 11.20
CA VAL A 32 -8.93 -14.19 12.36
C VAL A 32 -7.59 -14.76 11.93
N ILE A 33 -7.58 -15.74 11.02
CA ILE A 33 -6.34 -16.37 10.50
C ILE A 33 -5.49 -15.33 9.75
N ILE A 34 -6.10 -14.51 8.90
CA ILE A 34 -5.41 -13.43 8.17
C ILE A 34 -4.82 -12.42 9.15
N SER A 35 -5.59 -12.01 10.17
CA SER A 35 -5.12 -11.08 11.21
C SER A 35 -3.97 -11.67 12.02
N LEU A 36 -4.01 -12.97 12.31
CA LEU A 36 -2.94 -13.69 12.98
C LEU A 36 -1.67 -13.79 12.12
N ALA A 37 -1.83 -14.06 10.82
CA ALA A 37 -0.71 -14.08 9.88
C ALA A 37 -0.05 -12.70 9.76
N LEU A 38 -0.86 -11.64 9.59
CA LEU A 38 -0.36 -10.28 9.48
C LEU A 38 0.30 -9.80 10.78
N SER A 39 -0.27 -10.16 11.93
CA SER A 39 0.33 -9.84 13.23
C SER A 39 1.63 -10.60 13.49
N ALA A 40 1.77 -11.85 13.04
CA ALA A 40 3.04 -12.56 13.12
C ALA A 40 4.13 -11.89 12.25
N ILE A 41 3.77 -11.39 11.07
CA ILE A 41 4.67 -10.61 10.21
C ILE A 41 5.07 -9.31 10.89
N LEU A 42 4.11 -8.55 11.41
CA LEU A 42 4.36 -7.29 12.09
C LEU A 42 5.18 -7.49 13.37
N ALA A 43 4.91 -8.55 14.14
CA ALA A 43 5.66 -8.92 15.33
C ALA A 43 7.11 -9.27 14.96
N ALA A 44 7.34 -10.07 13.92
CA ALA A 44 8.68 -10.39 13.44
C ALA A 44 9.47 -9.15 12.98
N ALA A 45 8.78 -8.14 12.45
CA ALA A 45 9.39 -6.85 12.10
C ALA A 45 9.73 -6.01 13.34
N LEU A 46 8.80 -5.93 14.30
CA LEU A 46 8.96 -5.14 15.52
C LEU A 46 9.90 -5.79 16.55
N ASP A 47 10.17 -7.09 16.46
CA ASP A 47 11.11 -7.79 17.34
C ASP A 47 12.53 -7.17 17.27
N VAL A 48 12.94 -6.67 16.11
CA VAL A 48 14.25 -6.03 15.91
C VAL A 48 14.38 -4.72 16.70
N PRO A 49 13.50 -3.71 16.52
CA PRO A 49 13.56 -2.51 17.33
C PRO A 49 13.26 -2.78 18.81
N VAL A 50 12.33 -3.68 19.16
CA VAL A 50 12.03 -4.00 20.56
C VAL A 50 13.21 -4.65 21.27
N SER A 51 13.91 -5.60 20.65
CA SER A 51 15.12 -6.20 21.22
C SER A 51 16.32 -5.23 21.30
N ARG A 52 16.32 -4.16 20.50
CA ARG A 52 17.28 -3.05 20.64
C ARG A 52 16.95 -2.19 21.85
N LEU A 53 15.67 -1.90 22.09
CA LEU A 53 15.21 -1.18 23.29
C LEU A 53 15.42 -1.99 24.56
N GLU A 54 15.24 -3.31 24.51
CA GLU A 54 15.51 -4.22 25.64
C GLU A 54 16.99 -4.18 26.05
N ARG A 55 17.91 -4.08 25.08
CA ARG A 55 19.34 -3.86 25.33
C ARG A 55 19.67 -2.49 25.96
N LEU A 56 18.73 -1.55 25.91
CA LEU A 56 18.83 -0.23 26.56
C LEU A 56 18.11 -0.20 27.93
N ASN A 57 17.89 -1.37 28.55
CA ASN A 57 17.19 -1.53 29.85
C ASN A 57 15.69 -1.15 29.85
N ILE A 58 15.04 -1.07 28.68
CA ILE A 58 13.59 -0.86 28.61
C ILE A 58 12.88 -2.21 28.68
N SER A 59 11.87 -2.34 29.57
CA SER A 59 11.12 -3.60 29.70
C SER A 59 10.42 -3.95 28.39
N ARG A 60 10.36 -5.25 28.06
CA ARG A 60 9.81 -5.72 26.78
C ARG A 60 8.37 -5.27 26.52
N GLY A 61 7.56 -5.12 27.57
CA GLY A 61 6.20 -4.56 27.48
C GLY A 61 6.19 -3.10 27.04
N VAL A 62 7.03 -2.25 27.66
CA VAL A 62 7.16 -0.83 27.29
C VAL A 62 7.76 -0.67 25.90
N GLY A 63 8.78 -1.46 25.56
CA GLY A 63 9.38 -1.47 24.22
C GLY A 63 8.35 -1.83 23.14
N THR A 64 7.52 -2.85 23.38
CA THR A 64 6.42 -3.24 22.48
C THR A 64 5.42 -2.10 22.28
N PHE A 65 4.96 -1.49 23.38
CA PHE A 65 4.00 -0.38 23.31
C PHE A 65 4.58 0.81 22.53
N LEU A 66 5.83 1.19 22.80
CA LEU A 66 6.50 2.29 22.12
C LEU A 66 6.65 2.03 20.62
N CYS A 67 7.11 0.83 20.23
CA CYS A 67 7.24 0.47 18.82
C CYS A 67 5.90 0.46 18.08
N VAL A 68 4.84 -0.10 18.68
CA VAL A 68 3.49 -0.09 18.11
C VAL A 68 2.97 1.34 18.00
N ALA A 69 3.17 2.18 19.02
CA ALA A 69 2.78 3.58 19.00
C ALA A 69 3.50 4.37 17.89
N VAL A 70 4.79 4.10 17.66
CA VAL A 70 5.55 4.71 16.55
C VAL A 70 4.96 4.28 15.19
N VAL A 71 4.68 2.99 14.99
CA VAL A 71 4.07 2.51 13.72
C VAL A 71 2.70 3.15 13.48
N LEU A 72 1.86 3.22 14.52
CA LEU A 72 0.56 3.87 14.42
C LEU A 72 0.68 5.37 14.19
N GLY A 73 1.61 6.03 14.87
CA GLY A 73 1.91 7.44 14.68
C GLY A 73 2.35 7.74 13.25
N LEU A 74 3.24 6.92 12.68
CA LEU A 74 3.66 7.02 11.29
C LEU A 74 2.50 6.79 10.32
N ALA A 75 1.64 5.80 10.56
CA ALA A 75 0.47 5.55 9.74
C ALA A 75 -0.53 6.73 9.77
N VAL A 76 -0.83 7.27 10.95
CA VAL A 76 -1.70 8.44 11.11
C VAL A 76 -1.07 9.68 10.46
N CYS A 77 0.24 9.89 10.63
CA CYS A 77 0.98 10.97 10.01
C CYS A 77 0.91 10.88 8.48
N ALA A 78 1.14 9.69 7.91
CA ALA A 78 1.00 9.43 6.49
C ALA A 78 -0.40 9.80 5.99
N VAL A 79 -1.46 9.31 6.62
CA VAL A 79 -2.84 9.65 6.21
C VAL A 79 -3.09 11.16 6.28
N ARG A 80 -2.65 11.82 7.35
CA ARG A 80 -2.81 13.28 7.52
C ARG A 80 -2.01 14.12 6.54
N LEU A 81 -0.87 13.63 6.04
CA LEU A 81 -0.09 14.34 5.02
C LEU A 81 -0.65 14.12 3.62
N VAL A 82 -1.03 12.88 3.30
CA VAL A 82 -1.45 12.50 1.96
C VAL A 82 -2.89 12.94 1.67
N ALA A 83 -3.82 12.76 2.61
CA ALA A 83 -5.22 13.03 2.36
C ALA A 83 -5.54 14.51 1.99
N PRO A 84 -5.09 15.54 2.74
CA PRO A 84 -5.38 16.93 2.38
C PRO A 84 -4.64 17.35 1.11
N MET A 85 -3.49 16.74 0.83
CA MET A 85 -2.76 16.98 -0.41
C MET A 85 -3.56 16.47 -1.63
N VAL A 86 -4.08 15.24 -1.59
CA VAL A 86 -4.92 14.73 -2.67
C VAL A 86 -6.16 15.63 -2.83
N ASN A 87 -6.78 16.06 -1.73
CA ASN A 87 -7.96 16.92 -1.77
C ASN A 87 -7.68 18.33 -2.35
N SER A 88 -6.60 18.98 -1.90
CA SER A 88 -6.20 20.31 -2.40
C SER A 88 -5.76 20.25 -3.87
N GLN A 89 -5.11 19.18 -4.30
CA GLN A 89 -4.77 18.97 -5.71
C GLN A 89 -6.00 18.65 -6.57
N ALA A 90 -6.98 17.92 -6.02
CA ALA A 90 -8.27 17.69 -6.67
C ALA A 90 -9.01 19.00 -6.94
N GLN A 91 -9.07 19.87 -5.93
CA GLN A 91 -9.72 21.18 -6.02
C GLN A 91 -8.97 22.09 -7.01
N ALA A 92 -7.64 22.18 -6.88
CA ALA A 92 -6.82 22.97 -7.80
C ALA A 92 -6.98 22.51 -9.26
N LEU A 93 -7.05 21.19 -9.49
CA LEU A 93 -7.33 20.67 -10.82
C LEU A 93 -8.74 21.05 -11.28
N SER A 94 -9.77 20.83 -10.45
CA SER A 94 -11.16 21.20 -10.79
C SER A 94 -11.29 22.67 -11.19
N ASP A 95 -10.60 23.57 -10.48
CA ASP A 95 -10.68 25.01 -10.70
C ASP A 95 -9.84 25.48 -11.92
N GLN A 96 -8.70 24.84 -12.16
CA GLN A 96 -7.77 25.24 -13.22
C GLN A 96 -8.01 24.50 -14.54
N PHE A 97 -8.64 23.33 -14.51
CA PHE A 97 -8.92 22.51 -15.70
C PHE A 97 -9.67 23.26 -16.80
N PRO A 98 -10.74 24.05 -16.51
CA PRO A 98 -11.41 24.84 -17.56
C PRO A 98 -10.49 25.87 -18.21
N ARG A 99 -9.50 26.40 -17.47
CA ARG A 99 -8.52 27.36 -18.01
C ARG A 99 -7.45 26.65 -18.84
N LEU A 100 -6.99 25.48 -18.41
CA LEU A 100 -6.06 24.64 -19.17
C LEU A 100 -6.66 24.18 -20.50
N ALA A 101 -7.91 23.74 -20.51
CA ALA A 101 -8.62 23.36 -21.73
C ALA A 101 -8.62 24.51 -22.75
N ARG A 102 -9.04 25.73 -22.33
CA ARG A 102 -9.04 26.92 -23.20
C ARG A 102 -7.64 27.32 -23.68
N GLN A 103 -6.61 27.16 -22.85
CA GLN A 103 -5.23 27.47 -23.24
C GLN A 103 -4.64 26.44 -24.21
N LEU A 104 -5.01 25.17 -24.07
CA LEU A 104 -4.65 24.11 -24.99
C LEU A 104 -5.33 24.33 -26.34
N ASP A 105 -6.63 24.67 -26.35
CA ASP A 105 -7.35 25.02 -27.58
C ASP A 105 -6.70 26.21 -28.29
N ALA A 106 -6.41 27.29 -27.57
CA ALA A 106 -5.78 28.47 -28.15
C ALA A 106 -4.35 28.22 -28.69
N LYS A 107 -3.57 27.35 -28.02
CA LYS A 107 -2.24 26.95 -28.52
C LYS A 107 -2.35 25.99 -29.70
N ALA A 108 -3.27 25.03 -29.65
CA ALA A 108 -3.53 24.09 -30.73
C ALA A 108 -3.95 24.85 -32.00
N GLU A 109 -4.87 25.82 -31.89
CA GLU A 109 -5.30 26.67 -32.99
C GLU A 109 -4.13 27.47 -33.58
N LYS A 110 -3.24 28.00 -32.74
CA LYS A 110 -2.03 28.73 -33.17
C LYS A 110 -1.05 27.83 -33.93
N TYR A 111 -0.78 26.62 -33.44
CA TYR A 111 0.12 25.68 -34.12
C TYR A 111 -0.51 25.11 -35.40
N MET A 112 -1.81 24.81 -35.41
CA MET A 112 -2.55 24.36 -36.60
C MET A 112 -2.54 25.40 -37.71
N LYS A 113 -2.77 26.68 -37.38
CA LYS A 113 -2.66 27.80 -38.34
C LYS A 113 -1.25 27.99 -38.89
N THR A 114 -0.22 27.66 -38.11
CA THR A 114 1.19 27.79 -38.55
C THR A 114 1.63 26.62 -39.42
N LEU A 115 1.06 25.43 -39.22
CA LEU A 115 1.39 24.20 -39.95
C LEU A 115 0.44 23.90 -41.14
N ASN A 116 -0.57 24.75 -41.36
CA ASN A 116 -1.58 24.59 -42.43
C ASN A 116 -2.30 23.23 -42.40
N ILE A 117 -2.48 22.67 -41.19
CA ILE A 117 -3.16 21.40 -40.95
C ILE A 117 -4.64 21.71 -40.75
N ASP A 118 -5.49 21.08 -41.56
CA ASP A 118 -6.95 21.24 -41.51
C ASP A 118 -7.47 20.88 -40.10
N PRO A 119 -8.18 21.78 -39.39
CA PRO A 119 -8.56 21.59 -37.97
C PRO A 119 -9.48 20.39 -37.70
N ARG A 120 -10.04 19.77 -38.74
CA ARG A 120 -11.08 18.74 -38.65
C ARG A 120 -10.64 17.37 -38.15
N HIS A 121 -9.34 17.08 -38.04
CA HIS A 121 -8.87 15.76 -37.61
C HIS A 121 -8.45 15.69 -36.12
N PHE A 122 -8.38 16.82 -35.43
CA PHE A 122 -8.03 16.90 -34.01
C PHE A 122 -8.95 17.89 -33.32
N ASP A 123 -10.25 17.57 -33.30
CA ASP A 123 -11.20 18.36 -32.53
C ASP A 123 -11.11 17.95 -31.05
N PHE A 124 -10.36 18.71 -30.26
CA PHE A 124 -10.30 18.51 -28.81
C PHE A 124 -11.67 18.75 -28.14
N ALA A 125 -12.65 19.32 -28.86
CA ALA A 125 -14.04 19.43 -28.40
C ALA A 125 -14.80 18.08 -28.41
N GLU A 126 -14.37 17.09 -29.19
CA GLU A 126 -14.95 15.73 -29.18
C GLU A 126 -14.45 14.88 -28.00
N LEU A 127 -13.29 15.25 -27.42
CA LEU A 127 -12.90 14.78 -26.09
C LEU A 127 -13.79 15.50 -25.06
N ASP A 128 -15.02 14.99 -24.88
CA ASP A 128 -16.02 15.39 -23.86
C ASP A 128 -15.50 15.06 -22.44
N ILE A 129 -14.29 15.54 -22.11
CA ILE A 129 -13.72 15.50 -20.77
C ILE A 129 -14.45 16.58 -19.99
N LYS A 130 -15.67 16.24 -19.54
CA LYS A 130 -16.44 17.08 -18.64
C LYS A 130 -15.53 17.44 -17.47
N PRO A 131 -15.27 18.73 -17.20
CA PRO A 131 -14.43 19.15 -16.07
C PRO A 131 -14.86 18.52 -14.74
N GLY A 132 -16.17 18.28 -14.61
CA GLY A 132 -16.75 17.56 -13.46
C GLY A 132 -16.42 16.07 -13.38
N ALA A 133 -16.09 15.39 -14.47
CA ALA A 133 -15.69 13.98 -14.47
C ALA A 133 -14.28 13.82 -13.85
N VAL A 134 -13.32 14.65 -14.25
CA VAL A 134 -11.97 14.65 -13.68
C VAL A 134 -12.01 15.04 -12.20
N ALA A 135 -12.74 16.11 -11.84
CA ALA A 135 -12.93 16.51 -10.46
C ALA A 135 -13.57 15.40 -9.60
N LYS A 136 -14.60 14.71 -10.12
CA LYS A 136 -15.22 13.56 -9.45
C LYS A 136 -14.28 12.39 -9.30
N SER A 137 -13.44 12.08 -10.29
CA SER A 137 -12.47 11.00 -10.22
C SER A 137 -11.41 11.26 -9.14
N VAL A 138 -10.89 12.49 -9.04
CA VAL A 138 -9.88 12.82 -8.02
C VAL A 138 -10.51 12.92 -6.63
N ALA A 139 -11.70 13.52 -6.49
CA ALA A 139 -12.46 13.52 -5.23
C ALA A 139 -12.83 12.10 -4.78
N GLY A 140 -13.20 11.23 -5.72
CA GLY A 140 -13.41 9.80 -5.48
C GLY A 140 -12.14 9.09 -5.02
N GLY A 141 -10.98 9.44 -5.59
CA GLY A 141 -9.67 8.96 -5.14
C GLY A 141 -9.34 9.39 -3.70
N ALA A 142 -9.61 10.65 -3.34
CA ALA A 142 -9.43 11.13 -1.96
C ALA A 142 -10.36 10.41 -0.97
N ALA A 143 -11.64 10.26 -1.34
CA ALA A 143 -12.62 9.53 -0.55
C ALA A 143 -12.22 8.05 -0.39
N TRP A 144 -11.70 7.42 -1.44
CA TRP A 144 -11.17 6.07 -1.40
C TRP A 144 -10.00 5.95 -0.41
N VAL A 145 -9.03 6.87 -0.43
CA VAL A 145 -7.91 6.87 0.55
C VAL A 145 -8.43 6.97 1.99
N TRP A 146 -9.39 7.87 2.25
CA TRP A 146 -10.02 8.00 3.58
C TRP A 146 -10.75 6.74 4.00
N GLN A 147 -11.53 6.16 3.09
CA GLN A 147 -12.31 4.98 3.36
C GLN A 147 -11.42 3.76 3.57
N SER A 148 -10.37 3.59 2.76
CA SER A 148 -9.36 2.56 2.95
C SER A 148 -8.60 2.72 4.26
N ALA A 149 -8.25 3.95 4.65
CA ALA A 149 -7.60 4.20 5.94
C ALA A 149 -8.52 3.84 7.12
N LEU A 150 -9.81 4.19 7.05
CA LEU A 150 -10.78 3.84 8.08
C LEU A 150 -11.04 2.33 8.14
N SER A 151 -11.19 1.67 6.99
CA SER A 151 -11.33 0.20 6.92
C SER A 151 -10.08 -0.50 7.45
N ALA A 152 -8.89 -0.02 7.11
CA ALA A 152 -7.63 -0.54 7.63
C ALA A 152 -7.53 -0.33 9.15
N ALA A 153 -7.96 0.81 9.69
CA ALA A 153 -7.97 1.06 11.13
C ALA A 153 -8.87 0.08 11.88
N THR A 154 -10.06 -0.21 11.35
CA THR A 154 -10.99 -1.20 11.93
C THR A 154 -10.39 -2.62 11.91
N GLY A 155 -9.73 -3.02 10.82
CA GLY A 155 -9.03 -4.30 10.73
C GLY A 155 -7.74 -4.37 11.55
N ALA A 156 -7.09 -3.23 11.77
CA ALA A 156 -5.82 -3.15 12.48
C ALA A 156 -5.96 -3.48 13.96
N PHE A 157 -7.14 -3.30 14.58
CA PHE A 157 -7.33 -3.57 16.00
C PHE A 157 -6.92 -5.01 16.38
N LEU A 158 -7.45 -6.02 15.68
CA LEU A 158 -7.09 -7.42 15.94
C LEU A 158 -5.61 -7.70 15.65
N VAL A 159 -5.08 -7.13 14.57
CA VAL A 159 -3.68 -7.28 14.17
C VAL A 159 -2.76 -6.72 15.25
N ILE A 160 -3.06 -5.53 15.78
CA ILE A 160 -2.28 -4.87 16.83
C ILE A 160 -2.36 -5.69 18.12
N VAL A 161 -3.55 -6.10 18.55
CA VAL A 161 -3.73 -6.91 19.76
C VAL A 161 -2.93 -8.20 19.68
N PHE A 162 -3.03 -8.93 18.56
CA PHE A 162 -2.24 -10.15 18.36
C PHE A 162 -0.74 -9.86 18.24
N THR A 163 -0.34 -8.74 17.63
CA THR A 163 1.08 -8.36 17.55
C THR A 163 1.65 -8.14 18.93
N VAL A 164 0.97 -7.35 19.78
CA VAL A 164 1.38 -7.09 21.17
C VAL A 164 1.45 -8.40 21.95
N TYR A 165 0.45 -9.27 21.81
CA TYR A 165 0.44 -10.58 22.45
C TYR A 165 1.64 -11.45 22.04
N ILE A 166 1.90 -11.57 20.73
CA ILE A 166 3.02 -12.35 20.19
C ILE A 166 4.37 -11.79 20.65
N LEU A 167 4.50 -10.46 20.74
CA LEU A 167 5.77 -9.81 21.08
C LEU A 167 6.11 -9.89 22.57
N ILE A 168 5.11 -9.80 23.45
CA ILE A 168 5.28 -9.93 24.90
C ILE A 168 5.44 -11.41 25.27
N GLU A 169 4.55 -12.28 24.79
CA GLU A 169 4.55 -13.69 25.18
C GLU A 169 4.23 -14.65 24.01
N PRO A 170 5.24 -15.05 23.21
CA PRO A 170 5.01 -15.94 22.06
C PRO A 170 4.75 -17.41 22.45
N ARG A 171 4.98 -17.78 23.72
CA ARG A 171 4.99 -19.18 24.19
C ARG A 171 3.63 -19.89 24.05
N PRO A 172 2.47 -19.27 24.38
CA PRO A 172 1.18 -19.94 24.27
C PRO A 172 0.80 -20.19 22.81
N LEU A 173 1.10 -19.26 21.91
CA LEU A 173 0.84 -19.42 20.47
C LEU A 173 1.66 -20.58 19.88
N ILE A 174 2.96 -20.61 20.17
CA ILE A 174 3.84 -21.69 19.73
C ILE A 174 3.38 -23.03 20.33
N ARG A 175 2.97 -23.05 21.61
CA ARG A 175 2.47 -24.26 22.27
C ARG A 175 1.15 -24.75 21.64
N GLY A 176 0.24 -23.84 21.31
CA GLY A 176 -1.02 -24.16 20.63
C GLY A 176 -0.80 -24.77 19.25
N ILE A 177 0.10 -24.18 18.45
CA ILE A 177 0.47 -24.72 17.14
C ILE A 177 1.15 -26.09 17.27
N MET A 178 1.94 -26.31 18.34
CA MET A 178 2.71 -27.54 18.55
C MET A 178 1.91 -28.67 19.24
N HIS A 179 0.80 -28.36 19.92
CA HIS A 179 0.03 -29.33 20.72
C HIS A 179 -0.51 -30.52 19.90
N PRO A 180 -1.07 -30.32 18.69
CA PRO A 180 -1.63 -31.41 17.88
C PRO A 180 -0.57 -32.39 17.34
N TRP A 181 0.71 -32.02 17.34
CA TRP A 181 1.76 -32.77 16.65
C TRP A 181 2.52 -33.71 17.59
N PRO A 182 2.95 -34.90 17.12
CA PRO A 182 3.85 -35.81 17.85
C PRO A 182 5.20 -35.17 18.20
N ARG A 183 5.84 -35.65 19.29
CA ARG A 183 7.10 -35.09 19.83
C ARG A 183 8.25 -35.04 18.82
N ASP A 184 8.32 -36.01 17.91
CA ASP A 184 9.41 -36.11 16.92
C ASP A 184 9.30 -35.06 15.81
N ILE A 185 8.08 -34.64 15.47
CA ILE A 185 7.80 -33.62 14.46
C ILE A 185 7.93 -32.21 15.05
N ARG A 186 7.64 -32.03 16.35
CA ARG A 186 7.75 -30.74 17.07
C ARG A 186 9.12 -30.07 16.90
N LYS A 187 10.23 -30.83 16.97
CA LYS A 187 11.59 -30.29 16.77
C LYS A 187 11.81 -29.81 15.32
N LYS A 188 11.23 -30.49 14.32
CA LYS A 188 11.30 -30.08 12.91
C LYS A 188 10.48 -28.80 12.68
N ILE A 189 9.24 -28.76 13.17
CA ILE A 189 8.34 -27.59 13.06
C ILE A 189 8.97 -26.35 13.71
N ARG A 190 9.50 -26.47 14.93
CA ARG A 190 10.14 -25.33 15.62
C ARG A 190 11.32 -24.76 14.83
N ARG A 191 12.17 -25.61 14.24
CA ARG A 191 13.28 -25.17 13.39
C ARG A 191 12.79 -24.48 12.12
N SER A 192 11.70 -24.94 11.52
CA SER A 192 11.09 -24.27 10.35
C SER A 192 10.47 -22.92 10.72
N LEU A 193 9.75 -22.83 11.84
CA LEU A 193 9.18 -21.58 12.34
C LEU A 193 10.25 -20.50 12.58
N LEU A 194 11.39 -20.87 13.20
CA LEU A 194 12.50 -19.94 13.41
C LEU A 194 13.12 -19.45 12.09
N ARG A 195 13.22 -20.33 11.08
CA ARG A 195 13.69 -19.94 9.75
C ARG A 195 12.71 -19.00 9.04
N ILE A 196 11.41 -19.28 9.13
CA ILE A 196 10.35 -18.42 8.60
C ILE A 196 10.39 -17.05 9.27
N GLN A 197 10.45 -17.00 10.61
CA GLN A 197 10.55 -15.76 11.37
C GLN A 197 11.75 -14.93 10.89
N LYS A 198 12.94 -15.53 10.81
CA LYS A 198 14.16 -14.84 10.35
C LYS A 198 14.02 -14.34 8.90
N ALA A 199 13.45 -15.15 8.01
CA ALA A 199 13.21 -14.75 6.62
C ALA A 199 12.25 -13.55 6.53
N VAL A 200 11.13 -13.59 7.26
CA VAL A 200 10.14 -12.51 7.31
C VAL A 200 10.76 -11.24 7.90
N THR A 201 11.51 -11.34 9.00
CA THR A 201 12.21 -10.19 9.60
C THR A 201 13.13 -9.50 8.59
N TYR A 202 13.97 -10.25 7.87
CA TYR A 202 14.84 -9.66 6.84
C TYR A 202 14.06 -9.10 5.66
N TRP A 203 12.92 -9.70 5.31
CA TRP A 203 12.09 -9.23 4.21
C TRP A 203 11.48 -7.87 4.55
N VAL A 204 10.99 -7.69 5.78
CA VAL A 204 10.47 -6.40 6.24
C VAL A 204 11.57 -5.35 6.37
N ILE A 205 12.76 -5.71 6.88
CA ILE A 205 13.92 -4.79 6.88
C ILE A 205 14.24 -4.36 5.45
N GLY A 206 14.23 -5.32 4.52
CA GLY A 206 14.38 -5.09 3.10
C GLY A 206 13.37 -4.10 2.53
N LEU A 207 12.09 -4.31 2.84
CA LEU A 207 11.00 -3.43 2.44
C LEU A 207 11.20 -2.01 2.99
N MET A 208 11.59 -1.87 4.26
CA MET A 208 11.86 -0.56 4.88
C MET A 208 13.03 0.17 4.23
N LEU A 209 14.15 -0.53 3.99
CA LEU A 209 15.30 0.05 3.28
C LEU A 209 14.91 0.43 1.85
N GLY A 210 14.18 -0.44 1.15
CA GLY A 210 13.72 -0.18 -0.21
C GLY A 210 12.82 1.04 -0.28
N SER A 211 11.81 1.14 0.59
CA SER A 211 10.96 2.33 0.73
C SER A 211 11.76 3.61 0.99
N PHE A 212 12.82 3.54 1.81
CA PHE A 212 13.70 4.68 2.06
C PHE A 212 14.52 5.07 0.82
N PHE A 213 15.06 4.10 0.08
CA PHE A 213 15.75 4.37 -1.18
C PHE A 213 14.83 4.98 -2.23
N ILE A 214 13.60 4.47 -2.35
CA ILE A 214 12.60 5.02 -3.27
C ILE A 214 12.21 6.44 -2.90
N PHE A 215 11.98 6.71 -1.61
CA PHE A 215 11.83 8.09 -1.11
C PHE A 215 13.00 8.97 -1.57
N LEU A 216 14.25 8.55 -1.30
CA LEU A 216 15.43 9.37 -1.58
C LEU A 216 15.60 9.64 -3.09
N LEU A 217 15.49 8.59 -3.92
CA LEU A 217 15.62 8.70 -5.37
C LEU A 217 14.52 9.57 -5.98
N THR A 218 13.28 9.42 -5.50
CA THR A 218 12.15 10.22 -5.96
C THR A 218 12.33 11.68 -5.54
N TRP A 219 12.79 11.94 -4.31
CA TRP A 219 13.02 13.29 -3.83
C TRP A 219 14.11 13.98 -4.64
N LEU A 220 15.24 13.32 -4.89
CA LEU A 220 16.33 13.85 -5.72
C LEU A 220 15.84 14.08 -7.15
N GLY A 221 15.22 13.09 -7.78
CA GLY A 221 14.74 13.19 -9.16
C GLY A 221 13.72 14.33 -9.36
N LEU A 222 12.74 14.45 -8.48
CA LEU A 222 11.73 15.51 -8.54
C LEU A 222 12.31 16.89 -8.19
N SER A 223 13.29 16.95 -7.28
CA SER A 223 13.97 18.21 -6.94
C SER A 223 14.85 18.71 -8.07
N LEU A 224 15.52 17.81 -8.81
CA LEU A 224 16.34 18.15 -9.98
C LEU A 224 15.53 18.84 -11.08
N ILE A 225 14.28 18.39 -11.29
CA ILE A 225 13.37 19.01 -12.26
C ILE A 225 12.64 20.24 -11.69
N ARG A 226 12.98 20.66 -10.47
CA ARG A 226 12.38 21.77 -9.71
C ARG A 226 10.86 21.63 -9.55
N MET A 227 10.40 20.41 -9.28
CA MET A 227 8.98 20.16 -9.06
C MET A 227 8.51 20.77 -7.73
N PRO A 228 7.41 21.55 -7.72
CA PRO A 228 6.82 22.01 -6.47
C PRO A 228 6.40 20.80 -5.63
N ASN A 229 6.61 20.86 -4.32
CA ASN A 229 6.27 19.79 -3.38
C ASN A 229 7.01 18.44 -3.63
N ALA A 230 8.18 18.46 -4.28
CA ALA A 230 8.99 17.27 -4.56
C ALA A 230 9.20 16.36 -3.33
N PHE A 231 9.52 16.95 -2.17
CA PHE A 231 9.69 16.22 -0.91
C PHE A 231 8.42 15.45 -0.51
N LEU A 232 7.26 16.09 -0.63
CA LEU A 232 5.99 15.49 -0.24
C LEU A 232 5.61 14.33 -1.16
N PHE A 233 5.79 14.48 -2.48
CA PHE A 233 5.59 13.39 -3.45
C PHE A 233 6.55 12.22 -3.19
N ALA A 234 7.79 12.52 -2.81
CA ALA A 234 8.76 11.48 -2.47
C ALA A 234 8.36 10.71 -1.20
N VAL A 235 7.85 11.39 -0.17
CA VAL A 235 7.32 10.74 1.04
C VAL A 235 6.19 9.77 0.66
N ILE A 236 5.29 10.20 -0.23
CA ILE A 236 4.22 9.34 -0.76
C ILE A 236 4.81 8.13 -1.48
N ALA A 237 5.78 8.33 -2.37
CA ALA A 237 6.41 7.24 -3.11
C ALA A 237 7.04 6.20 -2.18
N GLY A 238 7.81 6.63 -1.17
CA GLY A 238 8.40 5.73 -0.19
C GLY A 238 7.37 4.97 0.66
N LEU A 239 6.29 5.63 1.08
CA LEU A 239 5.21 5.00 1.85
C LEU A 239 4.40 4.01 1.00
N MET A 240 4.05 4.40 -0.22
CA MET A 240 3.29 3.57 -1.17
C MET A 240 4.09 2.34 -1.61
N ASN A 241 5.42 2.43 -1.63
CA ASN A 241 6.32 1.31 -1.93
C ASN A 241 6.17 0.11 -0.97
N ILE A 242 5.55 0.31 0.21
CA ILE A 242 5.20 -0.79 1.12
C ILE A 242 4.20 -1.75 0.46
N ILE A 243 3.36 -1.25 -0.45
CA ILE A 243 2.38 -2.03 -1.21
C ILE A 243 3.01 -2.36 -2.58
N PRO A 244 3.51 -3.60 -2.80
CA PRO A 244 4.15 -3.98 -4.05
C PRO A 244 3.21 -3.74 -5.23
N THR A 245 3.79 -3.39 -6.39
CA THR A 245 3.13 -3.14 -7.69
C THR A 245 2.17 -1.94 -7.75
N LEU A 246 1.34 -1.75 -6.73
CA LEU A 246 0.43 -0.61 -6.63
C LEU A 246 1.16 0.67 -6.23
N GLY A 247 2.23 0.54 -5.45
CA GLY A 247 2.94 1.67 -4.87
C GLY A 247 3.47 2.68 -5.88
N PRO A 248 4.29 2.25 -6.87
CA PRO A 248 4.80 3.13 -7.92
C PRO A 248 3.69 3.80 -8.75
N ILE A 249 2.64 3.05 -9.09
CA ILE A 249 1.53 3.56 -9.90
C ILE A 249 0.76 4.65 -9.15
N LEU A 250 0.31 4.33 -7.93
CA LEU A 250 -0.50 5.24 -7.13
C LEU A 250 0.29 6.47 -6.68
N SER A 251 1.58 6.32 -6.39
CA SER A 251 2.43 7.45 -6.00
C SER A 251 2.80 8.39 -7.14
N ALA A 252 2.80 7.92 -8.39
CA ALA A 252 3.05 8.75 -9.56
C ALA A 252 1.84 9.61 -9.96
N VAL A 253 0.62 9.25 -9.56
CA VAL A 253 -0.61 9.95 -9.95
C VAL A 253 -0.61 11.43 -9.51
N PRO A 254 -0.42 11.77 -8.22
CA PRO A 254 -0.44 13.18 -7.79
C PRO A 254 0.61 14.07 -8.50
N PRO A 255 1.89 13.68 -8.62
CA PRO A 255 2.86 14.53 -9.31
C PRO A 255 2.56 14.66 -10.81
N VAL A 256 2.14 13.60 -11.49
CA VAL A 256 1.75 13.70 -12.91
C VAL A 256 0.59 14.68 -13.09
N LEU A 257 -0.40 14.65 -12.19
CA LEU A 257 -1.53 15.57 -12.20
C LEU A 257 -1.10 17.05 -12.07
N ILE A 258 -0.17 17.33 -11.16
CA ILE A 258 0.37 18.68 -10.95
C ILE A 258 1.24 19.13 -12.12
N ALA A 259 1.97 18.21 -12.74
CA ALA A 259 2.75 18.49 -13.94
C ALA A 259 1.85 18.90 -15.12
N ILE A 260 0.68 18.26 -15.27
CA ILE A 260 -0.33 18.65 -16.28
C ILE A 260 -0.76 20.09 -16.09
N ILE A 261 -1.00 20.50 -14.85
CA ILE A 261 -1.48 21.85 -14.51
C ILE A 261 -0.41 22.92 -14.76
N THR A 262 0.85 22.62 -14.42
CA THR A 262 1.93 23.62 -14.45
C THR A 262 2.51 23.80 -15.84
N ASN A 263 2.92 22.72 -16.52
CA ASN A 263 3.53 22.79 -17.84
C ASN A 263 3.52 21.40 -18.52
N PRO A 264 3.01 21.27 -19.76
CA PRO A 264 3.04 20.00 -20.50
C PRO A 264 4.43 19.35 -20.60
N VAL A 265 5.49 20.15 -20.68
CA VAL A 265 6.88 19.65 -20.72
C VAL A 265 7.31 19.04 -19.38
N MET A 266 6.70 19.47 -18.27
CA MET A 266 6.97 18.93 -16.94
C MET A 266 6.44 17.51 -16.78
N ILE A 267 5.35 17.16 -17.49
CA ILE A 267 4.80 15.80 -17.48
C ILE A 267 5.85 14.80 -17.92
N LEU A 268 6.51 15.07 -19.06
CA LEU A 268 7.53 14.18 -19.62
C LEU A 268 8.71 14.03 -18.66
N LYS A 269 9.14 15.11 -18.00
CA LYS A 269 10.21 15.09 -16.99
C LYS A 269 9.84 14.22 -15.79
N VAL A 270 8.61 14.34 -15.28
CA VAL A 270 8.12 13.51 -14.15
C VAL A 270 8.07 12.04 -14.54
N ILE A 271 7.55 11.71 -15.73
CA ILE A 271 7.51 10.32 -16.22
C ILE A 271 8.92 9.74 -16.31
N VAL A 272 9.88 10.48 -16.89
CA VAL A 272 11.27 10.03 -17.00
C VAL A 272 11.88 9.78 -15.62
N VAL A 273 11.64 10.67 -14.64
CA VAL A 273 12.12 10.48 -13.27
C VAL A 273 11.53 9.20 -12.67
N TYR A 274 10.22 8.98 -12.76
CA TYR A 274 9.58 7.78 -12.21
C TYR A 274 10.04 6.49 -12.89
N VAL A 275 10.27 6.52 -14.21
CA VAL A 275 10.86 5.38 -14.94
C VAL A 275 12.26 5.08 -14.41
N ILE A 276 13.12 6.09 -14.23
CA ILE A 276 14.46 5.90 -13.67
C ILE A 276 14.38 5.32 -12.25
N VAL A 277 13.51 5.86 -11.40
CA VAL A 277 13.29 5.36 -10.03
C VAL A 277 12.87 3.89 -10.06
N GLN A 278 11.93 3.51 -10.93
CA GLN A 278 11.44 2.14 -11.07
C GLN A 278 12.54 1.19 -11.62
N GLN A 279 13.37 1.66 -12.54
CA GLN A 279 14.52 0.89 -13.01
C GLN A 279 15.54 0.67 -11.89
N CYS A 280 15.82 1.69 -11.08
CA CYS A 280 16.67 1.56 -9.89
C CYS A 280 16.05 0.61 -8.85
N GLU A 281 14.74 0.65 -8.66
CA GLU A 281 14.03 -0.28 -7.78
C GLU A 281 14.23 -1.73 -8.21
N GLY A 282 13.96 -2.02 -9.48
CA GLY A 282 14.03 -3.38 -10.02
C GLY A 282 15.46 -3.94 -10.09
N HIS A 283 16.43 -3.10 -10.48
CA HIS A 283 17.80 -3.56 -10.77
C HIS A 283 18.80 -3.35 -9.64
N LEU A 284 18.55 -2.44 -8.70
CA LEU A 284 19.47 -2.16 -7.60
C LEU A 284 18.83 -2.50 -6.25
N VAL A 285 17.68 -1.90 -5.95
CA VAL A 285 17.08 -2.00 -4.61
C VAL A 285 16.62 -3.43 -4.33
N THR A 286 15.86 -4.03 -5.25
CA THR A 286 15.33 -5.39 -5.12
C THR A 286 16.44 -6.43 -4.92
N PRO A 287 17.48 -6.51 -5.78
CA PRO A 287 18.56 -7.48 -5.58
C PRO A 287 19.39 -7.20 -4.33
N LEU A 288 19.68 -5.95 -3.97
CA LEU A 288 20.42 -5.63 -2.73
C LEU A 288 19.67 -6.06 -1.48
N VAL A 289 18.34 -5.95 -1.51
CA VAL A 289 17.45 -6.40 -0.43
C VAL A 289 17.37 -7.93 -0.39
N MET A 290 17.20 -8.58 -1.55
CA MET A 290 16.99 -10.03 -1.65
C MET A 290 18.28 -10.87 -1.56
N GLN A 291 19.44 -10.34 -1.96
CA GLN A 291 20.74 -11.06 -1.91
C GLN A 291 21.11 -11.53 -0.50
N LYS A 292 20.71 -10.78 0.54
CA LYS A 292 20.98 -11.18 1.93
C LYS A 292 20.13 -12.37 2.39
N GLN A 293 19.08 -12.74 1.66
CA GLN A 293 18.15 -13.82 2.03
C GLN A 293 18.38 -15.11 1.25
N LEU A 294 18.89 -15.00 0.02
CA LEU A 294 19.22 -16.12 -0.84
C LEU A 294 20.73 -16.11 -1.04
N SER A 295 21.45 -16.90 -0.24
CA SER A 295 22.84 -17.27 -0.53
C SER A 295 22.89 -18.17 -1.78
N ILE A 296 22.50 -17.62 -2.92
CA ILE A 296 22.57 -18.22 -4.25
C ILE A 296 23.30 -17.22 -5.14
N HIS A 297 24.34 -17.70 -5.83
CA HIS A 297 25.25 -16.87 -6.61
C HIS A 297 24.47 -16.10 -7.69
N PRO A 298 24.73 -14.78 -7.89
CA PRO A 298 23.99 -13.92 -8.83
C PRO A 298 24.15 -14.27 -10.32
N VAL A 299 24.68 -15.45 -10.66
CA VAL A 299 24.88 -15.94 -12.03
C VAL A 299 23.74 -16.88 -12.47
N VAL A 300 22.86 -17.31 -11.55
CA VAL A 300 21.80 -18.30 -11.85
C VAL A 300 20.41 -17.67 -12.00
N LEU A 301 20.30 -16.34 -11.93
CA LEU A 301 19.07 -15.58 -12.22
C LEU A 301 19.29 -14.75 -13.48
#